data_AF-A0A6V7X9I5-F1
#
_entry.id   AF-A0A6V7X9I5-F1
#
_cell.length_a   1.000
_cell.length_b   1.000
_cell.length_c   1.000
_cell.angle_alpha   90.00
_cell.angle_beta   90.00
_cell.angle_gamma   90.00
#
_symmetry.space_group_name_H-M   'P 1'
#
loop_
_entity.id
_entity.type
_entity.pdbx_description
1 polymer ?
#
loop_
_entity_poly.entity_id
_entity_poly.type
_entity_poly.pdbx_seq_one_letter_code
_entity_poly.pdbx_strand_id
1 'polypeptide(L)'
;MIELKIDGIDVDLIYAQIPFKNVTNNFDIMNNEIIEENKNKQSILALAGFRSTIKIKEMNLNQKLFISLMRFLKIWAKNRLIYSNIAGYLSGSSLAIMSAKICIIYPNASLPIAIKQFFIFINYGYFYIFLEKYFILFRGWPQPILLNELENEFKKAKEIVEPWKWINKEDNSEFENDSETDSNDELLEEEKEGNDGKQMSIITSGFPEQNTTFNVNKFTFKRIIKEIKRANEIINKTNNVQESIWEELIEKLNWENNYEYFILILCKLNENVNCNKQKVLLRTYLYNWEKENEQNNLIKESQLITNYEKNVECFDKNSKRESSLTFCKLWIIGVNLNSSKEKINDNQIEQLLTFDNIFKNYLTKSGSVYSIFTNNKIDLNKEIY
;
A
#
# COMPACT_ATOMS: atom_id res chain seq x y z
N MET A 1 -0.62 17.12 -6.34
CA MET A 1 0.75 16.68 -6.66
C MET A 1 0.98 16.96 -8.13
N ILE A 2 2.12 17.54 -8.49
CA ILE A 2 2.52 17.75 -9.88
C ILE A 2 3.71 16.82 -10.13
N GLU A 3 3.54 15.87 -11.04
CA GLU A 3 4.62 14.98 -11.51
C GLU A 3 5.35 15.70 -12.63
N LEU A 4 6.67 15.84 -12.53
CA LEU A 4 7.47 16.58 -13.49
C LEU A 4 8.85 15.96 -13.65
N LYS A 5 9.48 16.20 -14.79
CA LYS A 5 10.83 15.71 -15.10
C LYS A 5 11.78 16.88 -15.26
N ILE A 6 12.67 17.09 -14.29
CA ILE A 6 13.69 18.14 -14.33
C ILE A 6 15.03 17.48 -14.61
N ASP A 7 15.70 17.87 -15.69
CA ASP A 7 17.02 17.36 -16.09
C ASP A 7 17.10 15.82 -16.14
N GLY A 8 16.01 15.18 -16.55
CA GLY A 8 15.91 13.73 -16.63
C GLY A 8 15.54 13.01 -15.32
N ILE A 9 15.41 13.75 -14.21
CA ILE A 9 15.03 13.23 -12.89
C ILE A 9 13.52 13.43 -12.70
N ASP A 10 12.81 12.35 -12.37
CA ASP A 10 11.40 12.41 -11.99
C ASP A 10 11.27 13.04 -10.59
N VAL A 11 10.45 14.09 -10.50
CA VAL A 11 10.23 14.90 -9.29
C VAL A 11 8.72 15.00 -9.03
N ASP A 12 8.31 14.69 -7.81
CA ASP A 12 6.95 14.88 -7.35
C ASP A 12 6.88 16.16 -6.51
N LEU A 13 6.19 17.19 -7.01
CA LEU A 13 5.97 18.43 -6.29
C LEU A 13 4.65 18.38 -5.53
N ILE A 14 4.73 18.60 -4.21
CA ILE A 14 3.57 18.68 -3.32
C ILE A 14 3.49 20.11 -2.78
N TYR A 15 2.29 20.69 -2.82
CA TYR A 15 1.99 22.00 -2.27
C TYR A 15 1.24 21.86 -0.95
N ALA A 16 1.63 22.66 0.04
CA ALA A 16 0.90 22.81 1.30
C ALA A 16 0.77 24.30 1.61
N GLN A 17 -0.48 24.74 1.77
CA GLN A 17 -0.78 26.07 2.29
C GLN A 17 -0.62 26.07 3.82
N ILE A 18 -0.04 27.13 4.37
CA ILE A 18 0.08 27.35 5.82
C ILE A 18 -0.84 28.50 6.25
N PRO A 19 -1.29 28.55 7.52
CA PRO A 19 -2.19 29.59 8.03
C PRO A 19 -1.50 30.94 8.28
N PHE A 20 -0.17 31.03 8.07
CA PHE A 20 0.62 32.24 8.29
C PHE A 20 0.76 33.09 7.04
N LYS A 21 0.77 34.42 7.22
CA LYS A 21 0.91 35.38 6.10
C LYS A 21 2.26 35.32 5.40
N ASN A 22 3.33 35.05 6.15
CA ASN A 22 4.71 35.08 5.66
C ASN A 22 5.47 33.84 6.11
N VAL A 23 6.27 33.26 5.22
CA VAL A 23 7.29 32.24 5.56
C VAL A 23 8.61 32.96 5.77
N THR A 24 9.19 32.90 6.97
CA THR A 24 10.52 33.45 7.26
C THR A 24 11.61 32.41 6.99
N ASN A 25 12.87 32.84 6.87
CA ASN A 25 13.99 31.91 6.66
C ASN A 25 14.18 30.91 7.82
N ASN A 26 13.71 31.24 9.03
CA ASN A 26 13.79 30.39 10.22
C ASN A 26 12.44 29.73 10.53
N PHE A 27 11.59 29.53 9.52
CA PHE A 27 10.27 28.93 9.71
C PHE A 27 10.40 27.48 10.21
N ASP A 28 9.96 27.26 11.45
CA ASP A 28 9.93 25.94 12.04
C ASP A 28 8.69 25.16 11.60
N ILE A 29 8.88 24.34 10.57
CA ILE A 29 7.85 23.46 10.04
C ILE A 29 7.41 22.35 11.01
N MET A 30 8.07 22.19 12.16
CA MET A 30 7.70 21.27 13.22
C MET A 30 6.76 21.89 14.26
N ASN A 31 6.52 23.21 14.24
CA ASN A 31 5.52 23.86 15.08
C ASN A 31 4.12 23.24 14.84
N ASN A 32 3.45 22.79 15.90
CA ASN A 32 2.13 22.17 15.81
C ASN A 32 1.03 23.17 15.45
N GLU A 33 1.20 24.47 15.74
CA GLU A 33 0.24 25.53 15.36
C GLU A 33 -0.02 25.54 13.85
N ILE A 34 0.99 25.18 13.02
CA ILE A 34 0.85 25.04 11.56
C ILE A 34 -0.23 24.01 11.19
N ILE A 35 -0.43 22.99 12.01
CA ILE A 35 -1.43 21.95 11.77
C ILE A 35 -2.76 22.34 12.43
N GLU A 36 -2.70 22.81 13.68
CA GLU A 36 -3.88 23.13 14.50
C GLU A 36 -4.70 24.29 13.90
N GLU A 37 -4.05 25.31 13.34
CA GLU A 37 -4.72 26.47 12.74
C GLU A 37 -5.09 26.25 11.26
N ASN A 38 -4.66 25.15 10.66
CA ASN A 38 -4.79 24.94 9.22
C ASN A 38 -6.10 24.25 8.85
N LYS A 39 -7.02 25.00 8.26
CA LYS A 39 -8.32 24.49 7.82
C LYS A 39 -8.23 23.62 6.55
N ASN A 40 -7.11 23.65 5.83
CA ASN A 40 -6.95 22.93 4.56
C ASN A 40 -6.45 21.49 4.79
N LYS A 41 -7.38 20.53 4.65
CA LYS A 41 -7.10 19.08 4.80
C LYS A 41 -5.95 18.59 3.94
N GLN A 42 -5.88 18.98 2.67
CA GLN A 42 -4.83 18.52 1.75
C GLN A 42 -3.44 19.03 2.16
N SER A 43 -3.38 20.25 2.68
CA SER A 43 -2.14 20.85 3.17
C SER A 43 -1.65 20.15 4.44
N ILE A 44 -2.56 19.80 5.36
CA ILE A 44 -2.24 18.99 6.55
C ILE A 44 -1.65 17.63 6.15
N LEU A 45 -2.28 16.93 5.19
CA LEU A 45 -1.79 15.63 4.71
C LEU A 45 -0.40 15.75 4.07
N ALA A 46 -0.17 16.79 3.27
CA ALA A 46 1.12 17.06 2.64
C ALA A 46 2.23 17.33 3.69
N LEU A 47 1.91 18.10 4.74
CA LEU A 47 2.85 18.41 5.82
C LEU A 47 3.16 17.19 6.70
N ALA A 48 2.19 16.32 6.97
CA ALA A 48 2.35 15.16 7.85
C ALA A 48 3.50 14.23 7.41
N GLY A 49 3.58 13.92 6.11
CA GLY A 49 4.65 13.08 5.55
C GLY A 49 6.05 13.70 5.71
N PHE A 50 6.15 15.01 5.49
CA PHE A 50 7.40 15.75 5.65
C PHE A 50 7.85 15.80 7.12
N ARG A 51 6.93 16.18 8.02
CA ARG A 51 7.17 16.24 9.48
C ARG A 51 7.58 14.88 10.05
N SER A 52 6.98 13.78 9.58
CA SER A 52 7.39 12.43 9.98
C SER A 52 8.82 12.10 9.56
N THR A 53 9.25 12.56 8.39
CA THR A 53 10.62 12.33 7.89
C THR A 53 11.64 13.10 8.72
N ILE A 54 11.33 14.35 9.08
CA ILE A 54 12.16 15.16 9.97
C ILE A 54 12.30 14.47 11.33
N LYS A 55 11.21 14.03 11.96
CA LYS A 55 11.30 13.33 13.25
C LYS A 55 12.17 12.09 13.20
N ILE A 56 12.07 11.26 12.16
CA ILE A 56 12.96 10.09 12.00
C ILE A 56 14.43 10.52 11.87
N LYS A 57 14.69 11.63 11.16
CA LYS A 57 16.05 12.18 10.99
C LYS A 57 16.63 12.73 12.29
N GLU A 58 15.80 13.32 13.15
CA GLU A 58 16.19 13.88 14.45
C GLU A 58 16.37 12.80 15.53
N MET A 59 15.82 11.60 15.34
CA MET A 59 16.09 10.47 16.23
C MET A 59 17.56 10.07 16.17
N ASN A 60 18.13 9.72 17.33
CA ASN A 60 19.51 9.26 17.47
C ASN A 60 19.70 7.81 16.96
N LEU A 61 19.40 7.57 15.69
CA LEU A 61 19.54 6.29 15.02
C LEU A 61 20.95 6.12 14.46
N ASN A 62 21.48 4.90 14.49
CA ASN A 62 22.65 4.55 13.68
C ASN A 62 22.28 4.67 12.19
N GLN A 63 22.63 5.82 11.58
CA GLN A 63 22.21 6.15 10.21
C GLN A 63 22.69 5.11 9.18
N LYS A 64 23.90 4.57 9.34
CA LYS A 64 24.44 3.54 8.43
C LYS A 64 23.61 2.27 8.50
N LEU A 65 23.27 1.81 9.71
CA LEU A 65 22.42 0.65 9.91
C LEU A 65 21.01 0.89 9.34
N PHE A 66 20.40 2.02 9.70
CA PHE A 66 19.05 2.40 9.25
C PHE A 66 18.94 2.42 7.72
N ILE A 67 19.85 3.12 7.03
CA ILE A 67 19.84 3.22 5.56
C ILE A 67 20.05 1.83 4.93
N SER A 68 20.96 1.03 5.48
CA SER A 68 21.26 -0.30 4.94
C SER A 68 20.08 -1.26 5.10
N LEU A 69 19.45 -1.27 6.29
CA LEU A 69 18.25 -2.05 6.56
C LEU A 69 17.09 -1.62 5.67
N MET A 70 16.88 -0.31 5.53
CA MET A 70 15.85 0.25 4.65
C MET A 70 16.01 -0.18 3.19
N ARG A 71 17.23 -0.12 2.67
CA ARG A 71 17.54 -0.56 1.29
C ARG A 71 17.26 -2.04 1.12
N PHE A 72 17.72 -2.86 2.07
CA PHE A 72 17.47 -4.30 2.05
C PHE A 72 15.98 -4.63 2.03
N LEU A 73 15.20 -4.06 2.97
CA LEU A 73 13.76 -4.31 3.08
C LEU A 73 12.99 -3.80 1.86
N LYS A 74 13.41 -2.69 1.26
CA LYS A 74 12.81 -2.19 0.02
C LYS A 74 13.06 -3.14 -1.16
N ILE A 75 14.26 -3.70 -1.29
CA ILE A 75 14.59 -4.70 -2.32
C ILE A 75 13.77 -5.96 -2.09
N TRP A 76 13.76 -6.49 -0.85
CA TRP A 76 12.95 -7.64 -0.46
C TRP A 76 11.47 -7.42 -0.81
N ALA A 77 10.85 -6.35 -0.33
CA ALA A 77 9.43 -6.10 -0.56
C ALA A 77 9.08 -5.95 -2.05
N LYS A 78 9.94 -5.32 -2.85
CA LYS A 78 9.77 -5.23 -4.31
C LYS A 78 9.89 -6.59 -4.99
N ASN A 79 10.91 -7.37 -4.65
CA ASN A 79 11.15 -8.68 -5.25
C ASN A 79 10.05 -9.68 -4.87
N ARG A 80 9.39 -9.48 -3.72
CA ARG A 80 8.24 -10.28 -3.27
C ARG A 80 6.87 -9.68 -3.64
N LEU A 81 6.85 -8.63 -4.48
CA LEU A 81 5.64 -7.96 -4.98
C LEU A 81 4.69 -7.38 -3.91
N ILE A 82 5.20 -7.13 -2.70
CA ILE A 82 4.48 -6.54 -1.55
C ILE A 82 4.91 -5.08 -1.28
N TYR A 83 5.31 -4.36 -2.33
CA TYR A 83 5.69 -2.94 -2.26
C TYR A 83 4.82 -2.12 -3.23
N SER A 84 3.75 -1.50 -2.71
CA SER A 84 2.90 -0.53 -3.40
C SER A 84 1.74 -0.12 -2.50
N ASN A 85 1.72 1.11 -1.99
CA ASN A 85 0.60 1.59 -1.16
C ASN A 85 -0.72 1.62 -1.95
N ILE A 86 -0.66 1.97 -3.23
CA ILE A 86 -1.82 2.04 -4.13
C ILE A 86 -2.46 0.65 -4.29
N ALA A 87 -1.65 -0.41 -4.32
CA ALA A 87 -2.14 -1.77 -4.41
C ALA A 87 -2.47 -2.40 -3.04
N GLY A 88 -2.41 -1.61 -1.95
CA GLY A 88 -2.72 -2.09 -0.60
C GLY A 88 -1.59 -2.88 0.07
N TYR A 89 -0.33 -2.60 -0.27
CA TYR A 89 0.86 -3.20 0.34
C TYR A 89 1.74 -2.15 1.06
N LEU A 90 2.95 -2.55 1.47
CA LEU A 90 3.90 -1.68 2.15
C LEU A 90 4.38 -0.54 1.24
N SER A 91 4.72 0.59 1.87
CA SER A 91 5.19 1.81 1.23
C SER A 91 6.61 2.15 1.70
N GLY A 92 7.25 3.13 1.04
CA GLY A 92 8.53 3.64 1.52
C GLY A 92 8.46 4.14 2.96
N SER A 93 7.38 4.85 3.31
CA SER A 93 7.15 5.38 4.65
C SER A 93 6.93 4.28 5.68
N SER A 94 6.16 3.24 5.35
CA SER A 94 5.92 2.13 6.29
C SER A 94 7.21 1.34 6.56
N LEU A 95 8.01 1.07 5.53
CA LEU A 95 9.34 0.47 5.69
C LEU A 95 10.27 1.36 6.55
N ALA A 96 10.21 2.68 6.37
CA ALA A 96 11.02 3.64 7.14
C ALA A 96 10.72 3.56 8.63
N ILE A 97 9.45 3.58 8.99
CA ILE A 97 9.01 3.47 10.37
C ILE A 97 9.42 2.11 10.97
N MET A 98 9.18 1.01 10.27
CA MET A 98 9.57 -0.30 10.81
C MET A 98 11.10 -0.43 10.95
N SER A 99 11.88 0.09 10.01
CA SER A 99 13.34 0.05 10.08
C SER A 99 13.88 0.92 11.21
N ALA A 100 13.31 2.11 11.40
CA ALA A 100 13.64 2.98 12.53
C ALA A 100 13.32 2.28 13.84
N LYS A 101 12.17 1.60 13.96
CA LYS A 101 11.80 0.84 15.16
C LYS A 101 12.84 -0.23 15.50
N ILE A 102 13.29 -1.00 14.51
CA ILE A 102 14.35 -2.00 14.71
C ILE A 102 15.67 -1.35 15.13
N CYS A 103 16.04 -0.21 14.55
CA CYS A 103 17.25 0.52 14.94
C CYS A 103 17.17 1.11 16.35
N ILE A 104 15.97 1.49 16.83
CA ILE A 104 15.74 1.94 18.22
C ILE A 104 15.93 0.77 19.20
N ILE A 105 15.36 -0.40 18.89
CA ILE A 105 15.41 -1.58 19.76
C ILE A 105 16.82 -2.19 19.76
N TYR A 106 17.52 -2.18 18.62
CA TYR A 106 18.81 -2.81 18.41
C TYR A 106 19.87 -1.82 17.87
N PRO A 107 20.25 -0.78 18.64
CA PRO A 107 21.09 0.33 18.16
C PRO A 107 22.51 -0.09 17.73
N ASN A 108 23.03 -1.16 18.34
CA ASN A 108 24.38 -1.67 18.10
C ASN A 108 24.42 -2.95 17.24
N ALA A 109 23.29 -3.35 16.64
CA ALA A 109 23.25 -4.55 15.81
C ALA A 109 24.02 -4.36 14.50
N SER A 110 24.62 -5.44 14.00
CA SER A 110 25.06 -5.52 12.62
C SER A 110 23.86 -5.65 11.68
N LEU A 111 24.04 -5.31 10.39
CA LEU A 111 22.96 -5.42 9.39
C LEU A 111 22.31 -6.82 9.34
N PRO A 112 23.08 -7.93 9.29
CA PRO A 112 22.52 -9.29 9.41
C PRO A 112 21.59 -9.49 10.61
N ILE A 113 22.02 -9.03 11.77
CA ILE A 113 21.25 -9.18 13.02
C ILE A 113 19.99 -8.31 12.93
N ALA A 114 20.09 -7.08 12.45
CA ALA A 114 18.94 -6.19 12.30
C ALA A 114 17.89 -6.75 11.33
N ILE A 115 18.30 -7.38 10.22
CA ILE A 115 17.37 -8.04 9.28
C ILE A 115 16.70 -9.24 9.96
N LYS A 116 17.47 -10.09 10.64
CA LYS A 116 16.92 -11.21 11.43
C LYS A 116 15.91 -10.73 12.46
N GLN A 117 16.27 -9.70 13.22
CA GLN A 117 15.39 -9.13 14.22
C GLN A 117 14.15 -8.49 13.62
N PHE A 118 14.23 -7.85 12.45
CA PHE A 118 13.05 -7.36 11.74
C PHE A 118 12.03 -8.47 11.48
N PHE A 119 12.44 -9.58 10.86
CA PHE A 119 11.51 -10.65 10.51
C PHE A 119 10.96 -11.38 11.74
N ILE A 120 11.77 -11.58 12.79
CA ILE A 120 11.32 -12.14 14.07
C ILE A 120 10.30 -11.19 14.72
N PHE A 121 10.64 -9.91 14.81
CA PHE A 121 9.81 -8.87 15.43
C PHE A 121 8.43 -8.78 14.79
N ILE A 122 8.38 -8.72 13.45
CA ILE A 122 7.12 -8.58 12.73
C ILE A 122 6.30 -9.89 12.75
N ASN A 123 6.94 -11.06 12.79
CA ASN A 123 6.24 -12.34 12.79
C ASN A 123 5.64 -12.70 14.16
N TYR A 124 6.40 -12.54 15.24
CA TYR A 124 6.02 -13.03 16.59
C TYR A 124 5.62 -11.92 17.57
N GLY A 125 5.90 -10.65 17.27
CA GLY A 125 5.77 -9.56 18.23
C GLY A 125 6.81 -9.64 19.36
N TYR A 126 6.65 -8.80 20.39
CA TYR A 126 7.60 -8.64 21.50
C TYR A 126 7.71 -9.85 22.46
N PHE A 127 6.80 -10.83 22.38
CA PHE A 127 6.69 -11.90 23.39
C PHE A 127 7.96 -12.75 23.54
N TYR A 128 8.78 -12.87 22.49
CA TYR A 128 9.99 -13.69 22.51
C TYR A 128 11.29 -12.95 22.90
N ILE A 129 11.26 -11.64 23.15
CA ILE A 129 12.49 -10.82 23.32
C ILE A 129 12.82 -10.50 24.78
N PHE A 130 11.95 -10.78 25.75
CA PHE A 130 12.20 -10.44 27.16
C PHE A 130 12.12 -11.67 28.09
N LEU A 131 13.23 -12.39 28.23
CA LEU A 131 13.48 -13.13 29.46
C LEU A 131 13.93 -12.12 30.53
N GLU A 132 13.08 -12.03 31.56
CA GLU A 132 13.25 -11.31 32.82
C GLU A 132 13.23 -9.77 32.78
N LYS A 133 12.06 -9.24 33.18
CA LYS A 133 11.85 -8.13 34.13
C LYS A 133 11.13 -6.86 33.65
N TYR A 134 10.74 -6.73 32.38
CA TYR A 134 9.85 -5.65 31.94
C TYR A 134 8.75 -6.18 31.02
N PHE A 135 7.50 -6.02 31.47
CA PHE A 135 6.30 -6.57 30.83
C PHE A 135 5.79 -5.59 29.77
N ILE A 136 6.47 -5.48 28.62
CA ILE A 136 5.91 -4.75 27.47
C ILE A 136 5.04 -5.74 26.68
N LEU A 137 3.73 -5.70 26.94
CA LEU A 137 2.72 -6.45 26.20
C LEU A 137 2.57 -5.87 24.79
N PHE A 138 3.14 -6.56 23.80
CA PHE A 138 2.64 -6.42 22.43
C PHE A 138 2.09 -7.75 21.91
N ARG A 139 0.79 -7.78 21.65
CA ARG A 139 0.02 -8.92 21.16
C ARG A 139 -0.15 -8.83 19.64
N GLY A 140 0.93 -9.01 18.88
CA GLY A 140 0.92 -9.13 17.42
C GLY A 140 0.07 -8.10 16.66
N TRP A 141 -0.29 -8.41 15.43
CA TRP A 141 -1.30 -7.64 14.70
C TRP A 141 -2.69 -7.88 15.32
N PRO A 142 -3.56 -6.86 15.44
CA PRO A 142 -3.54 -5.56 14.76
C PRO A 142 -2.91 -4.39 15.54
N GLN A 143 -2.14 -4.65 16.61
CA GLN A 143 -1.59 -3.57 17.42
C GLN A 143 -0.60 -2.69 16.58
N PRO A 144 -0.54 -1.36 16.80
CA PRO A 144 0.22 -0.47 15.93
C PRO A 144 1.74 -0.47 16.19
N ILE A 145 2.53 -0.35 15.13
CA ILE A 145 3.95 -0.02 15.23
C ILE A 145 4.10 1.50 15.38
N LEU A 146 4.70 1.90 16.50
CA LEU A 146 4.95 3.29 16.88
C LEU A 146 6.44 3.48 17.21
N LEU A 147 7.02 4.59 16.76
CA LEU A 147 8.41 4.95 17.09
C LEU A 147 8.54 5.51 18.50
N ASN A 148 7.56 6.29 18.95
CA ASN A 148 7.53 6.88 20.28
C ASN A 148 6.67 5.99 21.19
N GLU A 149 7.17 5.66 22.38
CA GLU A 149 6.37 5.01 23.43
C GLU A 149 5.35 6.03 23.97
N LEU A 150 4.23 6.17 23.29
CA LEU A 150 3.08 6.91 23.80
C LEU A 150 2.32 6.02 24.79
N GLU A 151 2.94 5.70 25.92
CA GLU A 151 2.30 4.89 26.97
C GLU A 151 1.15 5.64 27.67
N ASN A 152 1.15 6.99 27.59
CA ASN A 152 0.16 7.83 28.27
C ASN A 152 -0.84 8.56 27.36
N GLU A 153 -0.54 8.79 26.07
CA GLU A 153 -1.47 9.51 25.18
C GLU A 153 -2.51 8.59 24.53
N PHE A 154 -2.23 7.29 24.39
CA PHE A 154 -3.22 6.33 23.87
C PHE A 154 -4.36 6.01 24.85
N LYS A 155 -4.22 6.30 26.16
CA LYS A 155 -5.36 6.27 27.09
C LYS A 155 -6.38 7.38 26.81
N LYS A 156 -5.99 8.46 26.09
CA LYS A 156 -6.91 9.46 25.54
C LYS A 156 -7.39 9.10 24.14
N ALA A 157 -6.61 8.35 23.35
CA ALA A 157 -6.94 7.91 22.00
C ALA A 157 -7.95 6.73 21.95
N LYS A 158 -9.06 6.83 22.70
CA LYS A 158 -10.20 5.91 22.59
C LYS A 158 -10.95 6.03 21.26
N GLU A 159 -10.55 6.93 20.39
CA GLU A 159 -11.13 7.07 19.06
C GLU A 159 -9.96 7.29 18.09
N ILE A 160 -9.61 6.25 17.34
CA ILE A 160 -8.78 6.41 16.13
C ILE A 160 -9.65 7.19 15.14
N VAL A 161 -9.53 8.50 15.21
CA VAL A 161 -10.19 9.44 14.34
C VAL A 161 -9.16 9.84 13.29
N GLU A 162 -9.42 9.52 12.03
CA GLU A 162 -8.55 9.92 10.92
C GLU A 162 -8.34 11.44 10.94
N PRO A 163 -7.15 11.96 10.59
CA PRO A 163 -6.77 13.37 10.81
C PRO A 163 -7.79 14.40 10.30
N TRP A 164 -8.56 14.10 9.25
CA TRP A 164 -9.59 14.99 8.71
C TRP A 164 -10.86 15.10 9.57
N LYS A 165 -11.08 14.19 10.52
CA LYS A 165 -12.18 14.21 11.48
C LYS A 165 -11.82 14.96 12.77
N TRP A 166 -10.58 15.45 12.90
CA TRP A 166 -10.18 16.37 13.99
C TRP A 166 -10.72 17.79 13.75
N ILE A 167 -10.98 18.15 12.50
CA ILE A 167 -11.48 19.47 12.11
C ILE A 167 -12.96 19.68 12.51
N ASN A 168 -13.71 18.62 12.86
CA ASN A 168 -15.15 18.72 13.11
C ASN A 168 -15.55 18.62 14.60
N LYS A 169 -14.62 18.82 15.54
CA LYS A 169 -14.94 18.70 16.99
C LYS A 169 -15.09 20.02 17.74
N GLU A 170 -14.91 21.17 17.09
CA GLU A 170 -15.20 22.48 17.67
C GLU A 170 -15.94 23.32 16.63
N ASP A 171 -17.28 23.24 16.67
CA ASP A 171 -18.25 24.29 16.32
C ASP A 171 -19.65 23.65 16.20
N ASN A 172 -20.16 23.13 17.32
CA ASN A 172 -21.61 23.04 17.51
C ASN A 172 -22.09 24.43 17.94
N SER A 173 -22.08 25.37 17.02
CA SER A 173 -22.93 26.55 17.08
C SER A 173 -23.74 26.59 15.79
N GLU A 174 -25.05 26.36 15.97
CA GLU A 174 -26.14 26.55 15.02
C GLU A 174 -25.84 27.61 13.96
N PHE A 175 -25.78 27.21 12.68
CA PHE A 175 -26.21 28.07 11.58
C PHE A 175 -26.83 27.19 10.49
N GLU A 176 -28.12 27.40 10.29
CA GLU A 176 -28.91 26.91 9.16
C GLU A 176 -28.42 27.53 7.85
N ASN A 177 -28.49 26.71 6.79
CA ASN A 177 -28.76 26.99 5.38
C ASN A 177 -28.27 28.33 4.79
N ASP A 178 -27.38 28.25 3.78
CA ASP A 178 -27.75 28.63 2.42
C ASP A 178 -26.67 28.27 1.37
N SER A 179 -27.17 27.61 0.31
CA SER A 179 -26.75 27.62 -1.10
C SER A 179 -25.35 27.17 -1.58
N GLU A 180 -25.43 26.22 -2.52
CA GLU A 180 -24.62 26.01 -3.74
C GLU A 180 -23.18 25.51 -3.59
N THR A 181 -23.02 24.18 -3.69
CA THR A 181 -21.75 23.55 -4.09
C THR A 181 -21.98 22.46 -5.14
N ASP A 182 -21.09 22.44 -6.13
CA ASP A 182 -21.10 21.64 -7.35
C ASP A 182 -21.25 20.14 -7.12
N SER A 183 -22.18 19.54 -7.88
CA SER A 183 -22.66 18.17 -7.80
C SER A 183 -21.71 17.08 -8.35
N ASN A 184 -20.39 17.25 -8.25
CA ASN A 184 -19.42 16.28 -8.76
C ASN A 184 -18.44 15.69 -7.73
N ASP A 185 -18.41 16.19 -6.49
CA ASP A 185 -17.49 15.70 -5.45
C ASP A 185 -18.11 14.66 -4.48
N GLU A 186 -19.42 14.40 -4.56
CA GLU A 186 -20.10 13.43 -3.67
C GLU A 186 -19.79 11.95 -4.00
N LEU A 187 -19.18 11.64 -5.14
CA LEU A 187 -18.91 10.24 -5.55
C LEU A 187 -17.63 9.64 -4.95
N LEU A 188 -16.86 10.37 -4.13
CA LEU A 188 -15.61 9.88 -3.54
C LEU A 188 -15.68 9.55 -2.05
N GLU A 189 -16.76 9.93 -1.34
CA GLU A 189 -16.85 9.70 0.11
C GLU A 189 -17.63 8.41 0.47
N GLU A 190 -18.43 7.84 -0.44
CA GLU A 190 -19.25 6.65 -0.17
C GLU A 190 -18.51 5.30 -0.31
N GLU A 191 -17.30 5.22 -0.88
CA GLU A 191 -16.60 3.93 -1.09
C GLU A 191 -15.66 3.47 0.07
N LYS A 192 -15.71 4.12 1.25
CA LYS A 192 -14.90 3.72 2.43
C LYS A 192 -15.53 2.58 3.26
N GLU A 193 -16.25 1.65 2.64
CA GLU A 193 -16.83 0.47 3.33
C GLU A 193 -15.89 -0.77 3.42
N GLY A 194 -14.60 -0.60 3.15
CA GLY A 194 -13.57 -1.62 3.40
C GLY A 194 -12.94 -1.48 4.78
N ASN A 195 -12.72 -2.58 5.50
CA ASN A 195 -11.95 -2.65 6.76
C ASN A 195 -10.43 -2.39 6.56
N ASP A 196 -10.10 -1.38 5.78
CA ASP A 196 -8.77 -0.95 5.36
C ASP A 196 -8.00 -0.36 6.55
N GLY A 197 -6.71 -0.69 6.67
CA GLY A 197 -5.82 -0.19 7.72
C GLY A 197 -6.00 -0.83 9.10
N LYS A 198 -7.14 -1.50 9.36
CA LYS A 198 -7.40 -2.19 10.64
C LYS A 198 -6.50 -3.40 10.88
N GLN A 199 -5.99 -4.02 9.82
CA GLN A 199 -5.21 -5.27 9.94
C GLN A 199 -3.73 -5.02 10.26
N MET A 200 -3.24 -3.86 9.81
CA MET A 200 -1.84 -3.47 9.92
C MET A 200 -1.77 -1.97 10.14
N SER A 201 -1.33 -1.56 11.33
CA SER A 201 -1.18 -0.15 11.67
C SER A 201 0.30 0.18 11.84
N ILE A 202 0.84 1.01 10.95
CA ILE A 202 2.21 1.54 11.04
C ILE A 202 2.10 3.05 11.04
N ILE A 203 2.34 3.65 12.20
CA ILE A 203 1.94 5.02 12.47
C ILE A 203 3.14 5.96 12.31
N THR A 204 2.95 7.07 11.59
CA THR A 204 3.96 8.13 11.46
C THR A 204 4.32 8.71 12.83
N SER A 205 5.55 9.19 12.96
CA SER A 205 6.00 9.82 14.21
C SER A 205 5.61 11.31 14.28
N GLY A 206 5.44 11.97 13.13
CA GLY A 206 5.08 13.39 13.02
C GLY A 206 3.60 13.63 13.27
N PHE A 207 3.28 14.65 14.07
CA PHE A 207 1.90 15.12 14.25
C PHE A 207 1.44 15.87 12.98
N PRO A 208 0.22 15.63 12.46
CA PRO A 208 -0.75 14.65 12.94
C PRO A 208 -0.34 13.23 12.56
N GLU A 209 -0.46 12.29 13.49
CA GLU A 209 -0.13 10.88 13.26
C GLU A 209 -1.06 10.24 12.22
N GLN A 210 -0.50 9.43 11.33
CA GLN A 210 -1.22 8.78 10.24
C GLN A 210 -0.81 7.32 10.11
N ASN A 211 -1.77 6.46 9.78
CA ASN A 211 -1.47 5.08 9.43
C ASN A 211 -0.92 5.00 8.00
N THR A 212 0.37 4.72 7.86
CA THR A 212 1.04 4.57 6.55
C THR A 212 0.62 3.32 5.77
N THR A 213 -0.08 2.39 6.42
CA THR A 213 -0.65 1.18 5.83
C THR A 213 -2.18 1.20 5.80
N PHE A 214 -2.78 2.39 5.69
CA PHE A 214 -4.23 2.55 5.62
C PHE A 214 -4.88 1.77 4.48
N ASN A 215 -4.20 1.54 3.35
CA ASN A 215 -4.74 0.76 2.23
C ASN A 215 -4.59 -0.76 2.38
N VAL A 216 -3.92 -1.25 3.43
CA VAL A 216 -3.75 -2.69 3.66
C VAL A 216 -5.08 -3.30 4.09
N ASN A 217 -5.59 -4.21 3.26
CA ASN A 217 -6.83 -4.94 3.52
C ASN A 217 -6.53 -6.35 4.04
N LYS A 218 -7.57 -7.13 4.34
CA LYS A 218 -7.46 -8.50 4.87
C LYS A 218 -6.63 -9.43 3.97
N PHE A 219 -6.76 -9.33 2.66
CA PHE A 219 -6.09 -10.24 1.73
C PHE A 219 -4.64 -9.82 1.46
N THR A 220 -4.36 -8.53 1.29
CA THR A 220 -2.98 -8.04 1.15
C THR A 220 -2.19 -8.21 2.44
N PHE A 221 -2.84 -8.06 3.60
CA PHE A 221 -2.26 -8.41 4.90
C PHE A 221 -1.81 -9.88 4.96
N LYS A 222 -2.67 -10.83 4.55
CA LYS A 222 -2.32 -12.26 4.49
C LYS A 222 -1.05 -12.49 3.65
N ARG A 223 -0.91 -11.78 2.51
CA ARG A 223 0.26 -11.88 1.62
C ARG A 223 1.53 -11.31 2.25
N ILE A 224 1.43 -10.14 2.89
CA ILE A 224 2.54 -9.54 3.64
C ILE A 224 3.04 -10.52 4.71
N ILE A 225 2.12 -11.09 5.50
CA ILE A 225 2.47 -12.05 6.56
C ILE A 225 3.03 -13.36 6.00
N LYS A 226 2.52 -13.87 4.88
CA LYS A 226 3.07 -15.05 4.18
C LYS A 226 4.55 -14.85 3.83
N GLU A 227 4.91 -13.68 3.30
CA GLU A 227 6.29 -13.35 2.93
C GLU A 227 7.19 -13.09 4.14
N ILE A 228 6.66 -12.53 5.24
CA ILE A 228 7.37 -12.42 6.52
C ILE A 228 7.66 -13.80 7.12
N LYS A 229 6.68 -14.71 7.09
CA LYS A 229 6.86 -16.10 7.57
C LYS A 229 7.91 -16.84 6.75
N ARG A 230 7.83 -16.76 5.42
CA ARG A 230 8.84 -17.28 4.50
C ARG A 230 10.24 -16.77 4.88
N ALA A 231 10.40 -15.46 5.04
CA ALA A 231 11.69 -14.87 5.39
C ALA A 231 12.20 -15.36 6.75
N ASN A 232 11.32 -15.46 7.75
CA ASN A 232 11.68 -15.99 9.07
C ASN A 232 12.07 -17.48 9.01
N GLU A 233 11.41 -18.29 8.20
CA GLU A 233 11.79 -19.69 7.96
C GLU A 233 13.20 -19.78 7.35
N ILE A 234 13.47 -19.01 6.30
CA ILE A 234 14.79 -18.94 5.65
C ILE A 234 15.89 -18.60 6.66
N ILE A 235 15.65 -17.61 7.52
CA ILE A 235 16.60 -17.16 8.54
C ILE A 235 16.82 -18.20 9.64
N ASN A 236 15.83 -19.03 9.94
CA ASN A 236 15.93 -20.06 10.98
C ASN A 236 16.47 -21.41 10.46
N LYS A 237 16.60 -21.61 9.14
CA LYS A 237 17.18 -22.84 8.56
C LYS A 237 18.64 -23.08 8.96
N THR A 238 19.38 -22.05 9.38
CA THR A 238 20.81 -22.15 9.65
C THR A 238 21.22 -21.39 10.90
N ASN A 239 22.03 -22.02 11.75
CA ASN A 239 22.60 -21.39 12.95
C ASN A 239 23.70 -20.36 12.61
N ASN A 240 24.31 -20.46 11.43
CA ASN A 240 25.35 -19.54 10.95
C ASN A 240 24.85 -18.78 9.72
N VAL A 241 25.03 -17.45 9.73
CA VAL A 241 24.69 -16.57 8.62
C VAL A 241 25.61 -16.85 7.43
N GLN A 242 25.10 -17.56 6.43
CA GLN A 242 25.76 -17.77 5.14
C GLN A 242 25.26 -16.76 4.11
N GLU A 243 26.08 -16.41 3.11
CA GLU A 243 25.71 -15.46 2.04
C GLU A 243 24.48 -15.91 1.26
N SER A 244 24.30 -17.22 1.06
CA SER A 244 23.16 -17.84 0.39
C SER A 244 21.80 -17.47 1.00
N ILE A 245 21.75 -17.18 2.31
CA ILE A 245 20.52 -16.77 3.00
C ILE A 245 20.04 -15.42 2.45
N TRP A 246 20.95 -14.50 2.17
CA TRP A 246 20.59 -13.17 1.68
C TRP A 246 20.04 -13.23 0.27
N GLU A 247 20.63 -14.05 -0.59
CA GLU A 247 20.17 -14.30 -1.96
C GLU A 247 18.77 -14.92 -1.97
N GLU A 248 18.54 -15.95 -1.14
CA GLU A 248 17.21 -16.58 -1.00
C GLU A 248 16.19 -15.56 -0.48
N LEU A 249 16.54 -14.74 0.53
CA LEU A 249 15.62 -13.74 1.07
C LEU A 249 15.14 -12.74 0.02
N ILE A 250 16.07 -12.21 -0.79
CA ILE A 250 15.77 -11.20 -1.80
C ILE A 250 15.40 -11.81 -3.16
N GLU A 251 15.24 -13.13 -3.28
CA GLU A 251 14.89 -13.74 -4.56
C GLU A 251 13.59 -13.13 -5.13
N LYS A 252 13.57 -12.90 -6.46
CA LYS A 252 12.37 -12.42 -7.15
C LYS A 252 11.30 -13.51 -7.12
N LEU A 253 10.08 -13.13 -6.77
CA LEU A 253 8.92 -14.02 -6.87
C LEU A 253 8.73 -14.39 -8.35
N ASN A 254 8.82 -15.69 -8.65
CA ASN A 254 8.49 -16.22 -9.97
C ASN A 254 6.97 -16.30 -10.13
N TRP A 255 6.33 -15.14 -10.28
CA TRP A 255 4.89 -15.04 -10.37
C TRP A 255 4.30 -15.77 -11.59
N GLU A 256 5.07 -15.91 -12.67
CA GLU A 256 4.65 -16.65 -13.88
C GLU A 256 4.36 -18.13 -13.59
N ASN A 257 5.09 -18.73 -12.65
CA ASN A 257 4.91 -20.13 -12.26
C ASN A 257 4.13 -20.29 -10.94
N ASN A 258 4.01 -19.23 -10.15
CA ASN A 258 3.32 -19.26 -8.86
C ASN A 258 1.80 -19.05 -8.96
N TYR A 259 1.31 -18.58 -10.10
CA TYR A 259 -0.11 -18.42 -10.37
C TYR A 259 -0.57 -19.31 -11.52
N GLU A 260 -1.71 -19.97 -11.32
CA GLU A 260 -2.32 -20.87 -12.31
C GLU A 260 -3.03 -20.10 -13.42
N TYR A 261 -3.70 -19.02 -13.07
CA TYR A 261 -4.46 -18.18 -13.99
C TYR A 261 -3.99 -16.74 -13.89
N PHE A 262 -4.21 -15.99 -14.96
CA PHE A 262 -3.87 -14.59 -15.00
C PHE A 262 -5.03 -13.79 -15.57
N ILE A 263 -5.21 -12.57 -15.07
CA ILE A 263 -6.17 -11.60 -15.55
C ILE A 263 -5.35 -10.42 -16.05
N LEU A 264 -5.45 -10.14 -17.35
CA LEU A 264 -4.87 -8.95 -17.95
C LEU A 264 -5.87 -7.80 -17.89
N ILE A 265 -5.42 -6.62 -17.49
CA ILE A 265 -6.24 -5.41 -17.42
C ILE A 265 -5.62 -4.35 -18.32
N LEU A 266 -6.32 -4.00 -19.39
CA LEU A 266 -5.96 -2.91 -20.29
C LEU A 266 -6.77 -1.66 -19.97
N CYS A 267 -6.08 -0.57 -19.64
CA CYS A 267 -6.66 0.76 -19.48
C CYS A 267 -6.24 1.67 -20.64
N LYS A 268 -7.21 2.15 -21.42
CA LYS A 268 -6.97 3.11 -22.51
C LYS A 268 -7.03 4.54 -21.96
N LEU A 269 -6.01 5.34 -22.26
CA LEU A 269 -6.03 6.78 -21.98
C LEU A 269 -6.99 7.47 -22.96
N ASN A 270 -7.96 8.21 -22.43
CA ASN A 270 -8.82 9.12 -23.19
C ASN A 270 -9.06 10.39 -22.36
N GLU A 271 -9.70 11.43 -22.94
CA GLU A 271 -9.92 12.73 -22.28
C GLU A 271 -10.66 12.60 -20.93
N ASN A 272 -11.46 11.56 -20.74
CA ASN A 272 -12.28 11.34 -19.55
C ASN A 272 -11.69 10.30 -18.57
N VAL A 273 -10.64 9.58 -18.96
CA VAL A 273 -10.14 8.40 -18.24
C VAL A 273 -8.69 8.58 -17.86
N ASN A 274 -8.47 8.66 -16.55
CA ASN A 274 -7.15 8.63 -15.96
C ASN A 274 -6.83 7.21 -15.46
N CYS A 275 -5.93 6.51 -16.15
CA CYS A 275 -5.52 5.17 -15.74
C CYS A 275 -4.87 5.11 -14.36
N ASN A 276 -4.24 6.18 -13.87
CA ASN A 276 -3.72 6.20 -12.50
C ASN A 276 -4.87 6.17 -11.47
N LYS A 277 -6.00 6.85 -11.75
CA LYS A 277 -7.21 6.74 -10.91
C LYS A 277 -7.77 5.31 -10.95
N GLN A 278 -7.85 4.70 -12.12
CA GLN A 278 -8.32 3.32 -12.28
C GLN A 278 -7.45 2.31 -11.50
N LYS A 279 -6.12 2.51 -11.50
CA LYS A 279 -5.19 1.68 -10.72
C LYS A 279 -5.49 1.67 -9.22
N VAL A 280 -5.91 2.82 -8.66
CA VAL A 280 -6.31 2.91 -7.25
C VAL A 280 -7.57 2.09 -6.99
N LEU A 281 -8.53 2.16 -7.91
CA LEU A 281 -9.80 1.45 -7.80
C LEU A 281 -9.65 -0.08 -7.96
N LEU A 282 -8.66 -0.55 -8.74
CA LEU A 282 -8.36 -1.99 -8.86
C LEU A 282 -8.17 -2.68 -7.51
N ARG A 283 -7.55 -2.00 -6.54
CA ARG A 283 -7.38 -2.52 -5.18
C ARG A 283 -8.74 -2.79 -4.52
N THR A 284 -9.66 -1.84 -4.61
CA THR A 284 -11.01 -1.95 -4.04
C THR A 284 -11.80 -3.06 -4.74
N TYR A 285 -11.68 -3.15 -6.06
CA TYR A 285 -12.37 -4.17 -6.85
C TYR A 285 -11.87 -5.58 -6.53
N LEU A 286 -10.54 -5.75 -6.48
CA LEU A 286 -9.94 -7.01 -6.04
C LEU A 286 -10.39 -7.39 -4.64
N TYR A 287 -10.45 -6.44 -3.70
CA TYR A 287 -10.94 -6.70 -2.36
C TYR A 287 -12.40 -7.18 -2.35
N ASN A 288 -13.29 -6.50 -3.06
CA ASN A 288 -14.71 -6.86 -3.12
C ASN A 288 -14.89 -8.23 -3.78
N TRP A 289 -14.19 -8.48 -4.89
CA TRP A 289 -14.23 -9.76 -5.58
C TRP A 289 -13.72 -10.92 -4.71
N GLU A 290 -12.59 -10.75 -4.01
CA GLU A 290 -12.09 -11.77 -3.07
C GLU A 290 -13.04 -11.97 -1.87
N LYS A 291 -13.69 -10.90 -1.39
CA LYS A 291 -14.65 -10.94 -0.28
C LYS A 291 -15.93 -11.68 -0.66
N GLU A 292 -16.50 -11.41 -1.82
CA GLU A 292 -17.69 -12.10 -2.34
C GLU A 292 -17.44 -13.61 -2.52
N ASN A 293 -16.23 -13.96 -2.96
CA ASN A 293 -15.84 -15.35 -3.19
C ASN A 293 -15.31 -16.07 -1.93
N GLU A 294 -15.22 -15.39 -0.78
CA GLU A 294 -14.76 -15.99 0.48
C GLU A 294 -15.71 -17.09 0.98
N GLN A 295 -17.04 -16.91 0.79
CA GLN A 295 -18.04 -17.91 1.17
C GLN A 295 -17.96 -19.18 0.31
N ASN A 296 -17.71 -19.01 -0.98
CA ASN A 296 -17.63 -20.12 -1.93
C ASN A 296 -16.25 -20.83 -1.89
N ASN A 297 -15.27 -20.19 -1.26
CA ASN A 297 -13.88 -20.65 -1.11
C ASN A 297 -13.26 -21.09 -2.44
N LEU A 298 -13.59 -20.39 -3.53
CA LEU A 298 -13.12 -20.72 -4.88
C LEU A 298 -11.74 -20.14 -5.16
N ILE A 299 -11.51 -18.89 -4.75
CA ILE A 299 -10.25 -18.18 -4.93
C ILE A 299 -9.35 -18.50 -3.73
N LYS A 300 -8.21 -19.13 -3.99
CA LYS A 300 -7.17 -19.37 -2.98
C LYS A 300 -6.37 -18.10 -2.73
N GLU A 301 -5.93 -17.46 -3.81
CA GLU A 301 -5.06 -16.30 -3.77
C GLU A 301 -5.15 -15.53 -5.09
N SER A 302 -5.42 -14.23 -5.06
CA SER A 302 -5.15 -13.35 -6.22
C SER A 302 -4.07 -12.32 -5.91
N GLN A 303 -3.33 -11.78 -6.87
CA GLN A 303 -2.36 -10.72 -6.58
C GLN A 303 -2.09 -9.85 -7.79
N LEU A 304 -2.24 -8.53 -7.63
CA LEU A 304 -1.73 -7.57 -8.59
C LEU A 304 -0.21 -7.66 -8.65
N ILE A 305 0.33 -7.87 -9.86
CA ILE A 305 1.77 -7.94 -10.12
C ILE A 305 2.34 -6.52 -10.12
N THR A 306 2.73 -6.03 -8.94
CA THR A 306 3.04 -4.61 -8.68
C THR A 306 4.23 -4.05 -9.45
N ASN A 307 5.13 -4.92 -9.94
CA ASN A 307 6.29 -4.54 -10.76
C ASN A 307 6.03 -4.63 -12.27
N TYR A 308 4.84 -5.06 -12.69
CA TYR A 308 4.46 -5.18 -14.10
C TYR A 308 3.44 -4.09 -14.47
N GLU A 309 3.96 -3.00 -15.03
CA GLU A 309 3.17 -1.95 -15.67
C GLU A 309 3.86 -1.62 -17.00
N LYS A 310 3.14 -1.81 -18.11
CA LYS A 310 3.64 -1.50 -19.44
C LYS A 310 2.68 -0.60 -20.18
N ASN A 311 3.24 0.34 -20.95
CA ASN A 311 2.51 1.01 -22.01
C ASN A 311 2.51 0.08 -23.22
N VAL A 312 1.33 -0.27 -23.72
CA VAL A 312 1.12 -1.14 -24.88
C VAL A 312 0.30 -0.42 -25.93
N GLU A 313 0.52 -0.75 -27.19
CA GLU A 313 -0.31 -0.24 -28.28
C GLU A 313 -1.66 -0.95 -28.26
N CYS A 314 -2.74 -0.17 -28.30
CA CYS A 314 -4.09 -0.67 -28.37
C CYS A 314 -4.69 -0.39 -29.75
N PHE A 315 -5.21 -1.42 -30.39
CA PHE A 315 -5.93 -1.30 -31.66
C PHE A 315 -7.42 -1.10 -31.42
N ASP A 316 -7.97 -0.02 -31.97
CA ASP A 316 -9.41 0.22 -31.97
C ASP A 316 -10.03 -0.46 -33.19
N LYS A 317 -10.67 -1.62 -32.98
CA LYS A 317 -11.31 -2.42 -34.06
C LYS A 317 -12.33 -1.61 -34.88
N ASN A 318 -12.82 -0.49 -34.36
CA ASN A 318 -13.80 0.38 -35.02
C ASN A 318 -13.20 1.56 -35.78
N SER A 319 -11.88 1.80 -35.69
CA SER A 319 -11.24 2.92 -36.40
C SER A 319 -10.74 2.48 -37.78
N LYS A 320 -11.43 2.90 -38.84
CA LYS A 320 -10.95 2.77 -40.25
C LYS A 320 -9.78 3.71 -40.59
N ARG A 321 -9.11 4.31 -39.59
CA ARG A 321 -8.01 5.25 -39.79
C ARG A 321 -6.77 4.71 -39.07
N GLU A 322 -5.80 4.27 -39.86
CA GLU A 322 -4.47 3.77 -39.45
C GLU A 322 -3.57 4.82 -38.76
N SER A 323 -4.08 5.97 -38.31
CA SER A 323 -3.23 7.15 -38.06
C SER A 323 -3.18 7.67 -36.62
N SER A 324 -3.71 6.98 -35.62
CA SER A 324 -3.48 7.34 -34.21
C SER A 324 -3.12 6.13 -33.37
N LEU A 325 -1.83 5.93 -33.13
CA LEU A 325 -1.33 4.99 -32.12
C LEU A 325 -1.91 5.38 -30.77
N THR A 326 -2.86 4.60 -30.25
CA THR A 326 -3.38 4.80 -28.90
C THR A 326 -2.62 3.92 -27.92
N PHE A 327 -2.05 4.52 -26.88
CA PHE A 327 -1.34 3.80 -25.82
C PHE A 327 -2.30 3.44 -24.68
N CYS A 328 -2.22 2.21 -24.22
CA CYS A 328 -2.89 1.70 -23.03
C CYS A 328 -1.88 1.32 -21.95
N LYS A 329 -2.31 1.38 -20.69
CA LYS A 329 -1.60 0.75 -19.58
C LYS A 329 -2.08 -0.69 -19.40
N LEU A 330 -1.15 -1.61 -19.31
CA LEU A 330 -1.39 -3.02 -19.01
C LEU A 330 -0.98 -3.34 -17.57
N TRP A 331 -1.89 -3.97 -16.82
CA TRP A 331 -1.63 -4.60 -15.53
C TRP A 331 -2.00 -6.08 -15.56
N ILE A 332 -1.40 -6.85 -14.64
CA ILE A 332 -1.63 -8.29 -14.51
C ILE A 332 -2.03 -8.61 -13.09
N ILE A 333 -3.03 -9.45 -12.92
CA ILE A 333 -3.37 -10.10 -11.65
C ILE A 333 -3.13 -11.59 -11.83
N GLY A 334 -2.30 -12.19 -10.98
CA GLY A 334 -2.19 -13.64 -10.88
C GLY A 334 -3.27 -14.20 -9.96
N VAL A 335 -3.81 -15.38 -10.27
CA VAL A 335 -4.89 -16.04 -9.52
C VAL A 335 -4.60 -17.53 -9.37
N ASN A 336 -4.74 -18.02 -8.14
CA ASN A 336 -4.78 -19.43 -7.80
C ASN A 336 -6.17 -19.80 -7.31
N LEU A 337 -6.70 -20.91 -7.81
CA LEU A 337 -7.96 -21.47 -7.35
C LEU A 337 -7.70 -22.53 -6.26
N ASN A 338 -8.71 -22.83 -5.44
CA ASN A 338 -8.60 -23.94 -4.50
C ASN A 338 -8.81 -25.26 -5.22
N SER A 339 -7.73 -26.05 -5.29
CA SER A 339 -7.68 -27.39 -5.93
C SER A 339 -8.54 -28.46 -5.25
N SER A 340 -9.17 -28.17 -4.10
CA SER A 340 -10.00 -29.12 -3.35
C SER A 340 -11.42 -29.31 -3.91
N LYS A 341 -11.79 -28.66 -5.01
CA LYS A 341 -13.03 -28.93 -5.75
C LYS A 341 -12.70 -29.44 -7.15
N GLU A 342 -12.59 -30.77 -7.30
CA GLU A 342 -12.48 -31.50 -8.59
C GLU A 342 -13.68 -31.32 -9.55
N LYS A 343 -14.45 -30.23 -9.45
CA LYS A 343 -15.65 -29.97 -10.27
C LYS A 343 -15.83 -28.48 -10.57
N ILE A 344 -14.76 -27.77 -10.91
CA ILE A 344 -14.90 -26.49 -11.60
C ILE A 344 -14.61 -26.76 -13.07
N ASN A 345 -15.63 -26.68 -13.93
CA ASN A 345 -15.43 -26.83 -15.36
C ASN A 345 -14.82 -25.54 -15.95
N ASP A 346 -14.17 -25.64 -17.11
CA ASP A 346 -13.54 -24.48 -17.76
C ASP A 346 -14.51 -23.30 -17.93
N ASN A 347 -15.79 -23.59 -18.22
CA ASN A 347 -16.84 -22.57 -18.31
C ASN A 347 -17.10 -21.81 -17.00
N GLN A 348 -17.01 -22.47 -15.84
CA GLN A 348 -17.17 -21.85 -14.52
C GLN A 348 -15.95 -21.02 -14.16
N ILE A 349 -14.75 -21.43 -14.60
CA ILE A 349 -13.52 -20.65 -14.44
C ILE A 349 -13.60 -19.39 -15.29
N GLU A 350 -13.96 -19.53 -16.57
CA GLU A 350 -14.18 -18.39 -17.47
C GLU A 350 -15.23 -17.45 -16.91
N GLN A 351 -16.37 -17.97 -16.43
CA GLN A 351 -17.40 -17.18 -15.76
C GLN A 351 -16.84 -16.45 -14.54
N LEU A 352 -16.18 -17.13 -13.61
CA LEU A 352 -15.64 -16.55 -12.37
C LEU A 352 -14.60 -15.45 -12.63
N LEU A 353 -13.82 -15.61 -13.69
CA LEU A 353 -12.77 -14.68 -14.08
C LEU A 353 -13.23 -13.66 -15.14
N THR A 354 -14.53 -13.61 -15.48
CA THR A 354 -15.04 -12.58 -16.40
C THR A 354 -14.96 -11.18 -15.81
N PHE A 355 -14.81 -10.21 -16.71
CA PHE A 355 -14.88 -8.80 -16.37
C PHE A 355 -16.15 -8.44 -15.61
N ASP A 356 -17.27 -8.99 -16.05
CA ASP A 356 -18.54 -8.79 -15.40
C ASP A 356 -18.54 -9.31 -13.96
N ASN A 357 -18.01 -10.50 -13.67
CA ASN A 357 -18.04 -10.98 -12.28
C ASN A 357 -17.03 -10.29 -11.36
N ILE A 358 -15.92 -9.76 -11.90
CA ILE A 358 -14.93 -9.05 -11.09
C ILE A 358 -15.29 -7.57 -10.95
N PHE A 359 -15.93 -6.98 -11.97
CA PHE A 359 -16.05 -5.53 -12.13
C PHE A 359 -17.42 -5.01 -12.60
N LYS A 360 -18.48 -5.84 -12.81
CA LYS A 360 -19.80 -5.43 -13.37
C LYS A 360 -20.37 -4.16 -12.77
N ASN A 361 -20.33 -4.07 -11.45
CA ASN A 361 -20.98 -3.01 -10.69
C ASN A 361 -20.08 -1.78 -10.54
N TYR A 362 -18.83 -1.87 -10.96
CA TYR A 362 -17.80 -0.93 -10.53
C TYR A 362 -17.06 -0.22 -11.68
N LEU A 363 -16.91 -0.85 -12.85
CA LEU A 363 -16.26 -0.24 -14.02
C LEU A 363 -17.23 0.29 -15.09
N THR A 364 -18.52 -0.07 -15.01
CA THR A 364 -19.53 0.22 -16.05
C THR A 364 -19.94 1.69 -16.17
N LYS A 365 -19.55 2.57 -15.24
CA LYS A 365 -19.77 4.02 -15.39
C LYS A 365 -18.68 4.76 -16.19
N SER A 366 -17.55 4.12 -16.54
CA SER A 366 -16.41 4.81 -17.21
C SER A 366 -15.91 4.19 -18.53
N GLY A 367 -16.38 3.00 -18.95
CA GLY A 367 -16.14 2.47 -20.29
C GLY A 367 -14.67 2.18 -20.66
N SER A 368 -13.76 2.08 -19.67
CA SER A 368 -12.31 2.23 -19.88
C SER A 368 -11.44 0.98 -19.77
N VAL A 369 -12.01 -0.20 -19.47
CA VAL A 369 -11.25 -1.45 -19.36
C VAL A 369 -11.78 -2.45 -20.37
N TYR A 370 -10.94 -2.83 -21.33
CA TYR A 370 -11.41 -3.37 -22.61
C TYR A 370 -11.34 -4.90 -22.75
N SER A 371 -10.57 -5.59 -21.91
CA SER A 371 -10.46 -7.05 -22.03
C SER A 371 -9.86 -7.69 -20.78
N ILE A 372 -10.47 -8.76 -20.30
CA ILE A 372 -9.86 -9.74 -19.41
C ILE A 372 -9.56 -10.97 -20.24
N PHE A 373 -8.30 -11.37 -20.26
CA PHE A 373 -7.89 -12.67 -20.78
C PHE A 373 -7.50 -13.55 -19.60
N THR A 374 -7.92 -14.82 -19.68
CA THR A 374 -7.62 -15.85 -18.70
C THR A 374 -6.84 -16.94 -19.41
N ASN A 375 -5.58 -17.15 -19.03
CA ASN A 375 -4.78 -18.22 -19.60
C ASN A 375 -4.06 -18.99 -18.50
N ASN A 376 -3.91 -20.29 -18.73
CA ASN A 376 -3.17 -21.23 -17.88
C ASN A 376 -1.64 -21.03 -18.00
N LYS A 377 -1.18 -20.30 -19.03
CA LYS A 377 0.20 -19.82 -19.22
C LYS A 377 0.20 -18.52 -20.02
N ILE A 378 0.64 -17.40 -19.44
CA ILE A 378 0.72 -16.14 -20.18
C ILE A 378 1.83 -16.23 -21.25
N ASP A 379 1.45 -16.14 -22.52
CA ASP A 379 2.36 -15.72 -23.60
C ASP A 379 2.06 -14.26 -23.93
N LEU A 380 2.74 -13.35 -23.23
CA LEU A 380 2.50 -11.89 -23.33
C LEU A 380 2.62 -11.37 -24.76
N ASN A 381 3.40 -12.04 -25.61
CA ASN A 381 3.60 -11.60 -26.99
C ASN A 381 2.45 -12.04 -27.91
N LYS A 382 1.65 -13.04 -27.53
CA LYS A 382 0.49 -13.51 -28.30
C LYS A 382 -0.84 -12.91 -27.84
N GLU A 383 -0.95 -12.56 -26.57
CA GLU A 383 -2.23 -12.09 -25.99
C GLU A 383 -2.44 -10.58 -26.10
N ILE A 384 -1.38 -9.81 -26.38
CA ILE A 384 -1.46 -8.34 -26.52
C ILE A 384 -1.84 -7.92 -27.95
N TYR A 385 -1.65 -8.79 -28.96
CA TYR A 385 -2.07 -8.59 -30.35
C TYR A 385 -3.44 -9.19 -30.61
#